data_AF-X1P507-F1
#
_entry.id   AF-X1P507-F1
#
_cell.length_a   1.000
_cell.length_b   1.000
_cell.length_c   1.000
_cell.angle_alpha   90.00
_cell.angle_beta   90.00
_cell.angle_gamma   90.00
#
_symmetry.space_group_name_H-M   'P 1'
#
loop_
_entity.id
_entity.type
_entity.pdbx_description
1 polymer ?
#
loop_
_entity_poly.entity_id
_entity_poly.type
_entity_poly.pdbx_seq_one_letter_code
_entity_poly.pdbx_strand_id
1 'polypeptide(L)'
;KVIFEEIKMRKDQPHVYVLDKIQSFLYTGTLAHEIIGTYESMSSIDRKKLVNKFKQIYQANNMVLCVVGNADFDKLVKFAEKNFGKEKGNISKLKIGLKNESKIEKRKGIDQANMVFAYHGPLANDRKCYAARLLNTLMAGGMSSRLFEEIREKRNLAYAVKGESNINKEFAYNLVYVGTTKENIEKIKKIILGEFEKVAKELTEKELGQVKEQLIGNYHIGMEDSQIQMVNLLAFELDGNAEEFYEFEKNIREIKLKDVKELAKIKNYSFFALVPAE
;
A
#
# COMPACT_ATOMS: atom_id res chain seq x y z
N LYS A 1 -23.06 14.47 -7.58
CA LYS A 1 -23.69 14.56 -6.24
C LYS A 1 -23.14 13.49 -5.31
N VAL A 2 -23.36 12.20 -5.57
CA VAL A 2 -22.81 11.08 -4.76
C VAL A 2 -21.30 11.20 -4.50
N ILE A 3 -20.49 11.41 -5.55
CA ILE A 3 -19.03 11.58 -5.42
C ILE A 3 -18.64 12.76 -4.50
N PHE A 4 -19.40 13.85 -4.50
CA PHE A 4 -19.11 14.99 -3.62
C PHE A 4 -19.38 14.68 -2.15
N GLU A 5 -20.43 13.89 -1.87
CA GLU A 5 -20.69 13.40 -0.51
C GLU A 5 -19.62 12.40 -0.08
N GLU A 6 -19.11 11.57 -0.99
CA GLU A 6 -17.98 10.68 -0.71
C GLU A 6 -16.69 11.46 -0.39
N ILE A 7 -16.38 12.54 -1.13
CA ILE A 7 -15.26 13.43 -0.80
C ILE A 7 -15.40 14.01 0.61
N LYS A 8 -16.61 14.43 1.01
CA LYS A 8 -16.86 14.92 2.38
C LYS A 8 -16.66 13.80 3.40
N MET A 9 -17.26 12.64 3.17
CA MET A 9 -17.16 11.48 4.06
C MET A 9 -15.71 11.07 4.31
N ARG A 10 -14.87 11.01 3.26
CA ARG A 10 -13.44 10.70 3.41
C ARG A 10 -12.69 11.77 4.20
N LYS A 11 -13.04 13.05 4.01
CA LYS A 11 -12.47 14.16 4.78
C LYS A 11 -12.90 14.14 6.25
N ASP A 12 -14.12 13.72 6.53
CA ASP A 12 -14.71 13.63 7.87
C ASP A 12 -14.23 12.38 8.64
N GLN A 13 -13.57 11.43 7.98
CA GLN A 13 -12.92 10.27 8.58
C GLN A 13 -11.39 10.49 8.68
N PRO A 14 -10.86 10.91 9.85
CA PRO A 14 -9.47 11.33 9.97
C PRO A 14 -8.44 10.26 9.57
N HIS A 15 -8.72 9.00 9.87
CA HIS A 15 -7.84 7.88 9.52
C HIS A 15 -7.77 7.63 8.00
N VAL A 16 -8.89 7.72 7.29
CA VAL A 16 -8.93 7.62 5.82
C VAL A 16 -8.21 8.81 5.20
N TYR A 17 -8.49 10.01 5.71
CA TYR A 17 -7.88 11.23 5.21
C TYR A 17 -6.34 11.20 5.25
N VAL A 18 -5.74 10.75 6.35
CA VAL A 18 -4.26 10.70 6.45
C VAL A 18 -3.65 9.65 5.52
N LEU A 19 -4.33 8.52 5.32
CA LEU A 19 -3.90 7.46 4.40
C LEU A 19 -4.01 7.91 2.95
N ASP A 20 -5.08 8.61 2.56
CA ASP A 20 -5.22 9.17 1.20
C ASP A 20 -4.15 10.22 0.91
N LYS A 21 -3.81 11.04 1.92
CA LYS A 21 -2.84 12.12 1.76
C LYS A 21 -1.41 11.65 1.65
N ILE A 22 -1.02 10.53 2.27
CA ILE A 22 0.39 10.17 2.38
C ILE A 22 1.05 9.92 1.02
N GLN A 23 0.31 9.44 0.03
CA GLN A 23 0.84 9.23 -1.32
C GLN A 23 1.32 10.55 -1.93
N SER A 24 0.60 11.64 -1.68
CA SER A 24 0.99 12.99 -2.10
C SER A 24 2.24 13.54 -1.41
N PHE A 25 2.73 12.89 -0.36
CA PHE A 25 3.96 13.24 0.35
C PHE A 25 5.14 12.37 -0.12
N LEU A 26 4.85 11.26 -0.80
CA LEU A 26 5.84 10.32 -1.34
C LEU A 26 6.14 10.60 -2.82
N TYR A 27 5.17 11.10 -3.58
CA TYR A 27 5.30 11.23 -5.03
C TYR A 27 4.98 12.63 -5.53
N THR A 28 5.51 12.96 -6.71
CA THR A 28 5.14 14.15 -7.49
C THR A 28 4.33 13.75 -8.73
N GLY A 29 3.74 14.74 -9.40
CA GLY A 29 2.94 14.50 -10.61
C GLY A 29 1.63 13.77 -10.32
N THR A 30 1.21 12.89 -11.22
CA THR A 30 -0.12 12.26 -11.18
C THR A 30 -0.37 11.45 -9.91
N LEU A 31 0.66 10.76 -9.39
CA LEU A 31 0.55 9.99 -8.14
C LEU A 31 0.43 10.86 -6.89
N ALA A 32 0.63 12.18 -6.99
CA ALA A 32 0.41 13.08 -5.88
C ALA A 32 -1.07 13.48 -5.71
N HIS A 33 -1.94 13.12 -6.65
CA HIS A 33 -3.36 13.44 -6.60
C HIS A 33 -4.14 12.34 -5.87
N GLU A 34 -5.11 12.76 -5.06
CA GLU A 34 -6.06 11.83 -4.45
C GLU A 34 -6.89 11.12 -5.53
N ILE A 35 -7.13 9.83 -5.34
CA ILE A 35 -7.86 8.97 -6.30
C ILE A 35 -9.26 9.53 -6.58
N ILE A 36 -9.95 10.02 -5.54
CA ILE A 36 -11.31 10.57 -5.65
C ILE A 36 -11.35 11.94 -6.36
N GLY A 37 -10.20 12.60 -6.52
CA GLY A 37 -10.08 13.92 -7.12
C GLY A 37 -10.50 15.07 -6.20
N THR A 38 -10.76 16.24 -6.78
CA THR A 38 -11.15 17.46 -6.06
C THR A 38 -12.53 17.91 -6.49
N TYR A 39 -13.12 18.83 -5.73
CA TYR A 39 -14.38 19.47 -6.14
C TYR A 39 -14.26 20.13 -7.52
N GLU A 40 -13.14 20.81 -7.77
CA GLU A 40 -12.86 21.47 -9.05
C GLU A 40 -12.74 20.44 -10.18
N SER A 41 -11.92 19.39 -10.01
CA SER A 41 -11.73 18.39 -11.06
C SER A 41 -13.03 17.66 -11.36
N MET A 42 -13.77 17.24 -10.33
CA MET A 42 -15.05 16.53 -10.47
C MET A 42 -16.16 17.41 -11.09
N SER A 43 -16.18 18.70 -10.80
CA SER A 43 -17.17 19.63 -11.39
C SER A 43 -16.89 19.91 -12.87
N SER A 44 -15.64 19.76 -13.31
CA SER A 44 -15.22 20.00 -14.69
C SER A 44 -15.43 18.80 -15.63
N ILE A 45 -15.76 17.62 -15.09
CA ILE A 45 -15.91 16.39 -15.87
C ILE A 45 -17.26 16.38 -16.58
N ASP A 46 -17.21 16.26 -17.91
CA ASP A 46 -18.37 16.06 -18.76
C ASP A 46 -18.34 14.67 -19.43
N ARG A 47 -19.47 14.30 -20.05
CA ARG A 47 -19.60 13.01 -20.75
C ARG A 47 -18.55 12.83 -21.84
N LYS A 48 -18.20 13.88 -22.59
CA LYS A 48 -17.24 13.81 -23.70
C LYS A 48 -15.84 13.48 -23.16
N LYS A 49 -15.41 14.14 -22.07
CA LYS A 49 -14.15 13.85 -21.39
C LYS A 49 -14.10 12.41 -20.86
N LEU A 50 -15.18 11.94 -20.22
CA LEU A 50 -15.25 10.56 -19.72
C LEU A 50 -15.16 9.53 -20.84
N VAL A 51 -15.95 9.68 -21.90
CA VAL A 51 -15.94 8.75 -23.04
C VAL A 51 -14.58 8.74 -23.73
N ASN A 52 -13.97 9.92 -23.91
CA ASN A 52 -12.62 10.02 -24.50
C ASN A 52 -11.58 9.32 -23.62
N LYS A 53 -11.63 9.54 -22.29
CA LYS A 53 -10.70 8.89 -21.37
C LYS A 53 -10.91 7.38 -21.29
N PHE A 54 -12.16 6.93 -21.30
CA PHE A 54 -12.52 5.51 -21.36
C PHE A 54 -11.92 4.87 -22.61
N LYS A 55 -12.17 5.44 -23.79
CA LYS A 55 -11.59 4.95 -25.05
C LYS A 55 -10.06 5.00 -25.04
N GLN A 56 -9.43 5.96 -24.36
CA GLN A 56 -7.97 6.02 -24.30
C GLN A 56 -7.36 4.91 -23.43
N ILE A 57 -8.00 4.55 -22.31
CA ILE A 57 -7.43 3.68 -21.29
C ILE A 57 -7.92 2.23 -21.40
N TYR A 58 -9.19 2.01 -21.74
CA TYR A 58 -9.81 0.69 -21.84
C TYR A 58 -9.55 0.11 -23.25
N GLN A 59 -8.30 -0.26 -23.48
CA GLN A 59 -7.78 -0.82 -24.73
C GLN A 59 -7.37 -2.27 -24.50
N ALA A 60 -7.40 -3.09 -25.55
CA ALA A 60 -7.16 -4.53 -25.41
C ALA A 60 -5.77 -4.87 -24.84
N ASN A 61 -4.77 -4.03 -25.13
CA ASN A 61 -3.41 -4.15 -24.59
C ASN A 61 -3.22 -3.51 -23.19
N ASN A 62 -4.30 -3.10 -22.53
CA ASN A 62 -4.30 -2.50 -21.20
C ASN A 62 -5.36 -3.12 -20.27
N MET A 63 -5.84 -4.32 -20.61
CA MET A 63 -6.85 -5.05 -19.85
C MET A 63 -6.39 -6.50 -19.69
N VAL A 64 -6.67 -7.06 -18.51
CA VAL A 64 -6.45 -8.47 -18.20
C VAL A 64 -7.76 -9.03 -17.69
N LEU A 65 -8.21 -10.16 -18.26
CA LEU A 65 -9.34 -10.92 -17.75
C LEU A 65 -8.80 -12.04 -16.87
N CYS A 66 -9.04 -11.96 -15.57
CA CYS A 66 -8.68 -13.00 -14.61
C CYS A 66 -9.93 -13.75 -14.15
N VAL A 67 -9.87 -15.10 -14.18
CA VAL A 67 -10.93 -15.97 -13.68
C VAL A 67 -10.28 -17.05 -12.82
N VAL A 68 -10.77 -17.19 -11.59
CA VAL A 68 -10.32 -18.22 -10.63
C VAL A 68 -11.53 -19.05 -10.22
N GLY A 69 -11.38 -20.37 -10.25
CA GLY A 69 -12.42 -21.32 -9.89
C GLY A 69 -12.61 -22.42 -10.95
N ASN A 70 -13.74 -23.13 -10.87
CA ASN A 70 -14.08 -24.18 -11.82
C ASN A 70 -14.58 -23.59 -13.16
N ALA A 71 -13.65 -23.23 -14.04
CA ALA A 71 -13.94 -22.63 -15.34
C ALA A 71 -13.26 -23.39 -16.49
N ASP A 72 -13.96 -23.45 -17.61
CA ASP A 72 -13.48 -24.04 -18.86
C ASP A 72 -12.71 -22.99 -19.67
N PHE A 73 -11.40 -23.22 -19.83
CA PHE A 73 -10.50 -22.28 -20.48
C PHE A 73 -10.92 -21.97 -21.92
N ASP A 74 -11.29 -22.98 -22.71
CA ASP A 74 -11.66 -22.79 -24.11
C ASP A 74 -12.95 -21.96 -24.25
N LYS A 75 -13.90 -22.16 -23.34
CA LYS A 75 -15.12 -21.32 -23.28
C LYS A 75 -14.81 -19.88 -22.89
N LEU A 76 -13.88 -19.66 -21.95
CA LEU A 76 -13.46 -18.32 -21.54
C LEU A 76 -12.74 -17.59 -22.67
N VAL A 77 -11.83 -18.26 -23.39
CA VAL A 77 -11.14 -17.70 -24.55
C VAL A 77 -12.15 -17.31 -25.63
N LYS A 78 -13.07 -18.20 -25.99
CA LYS A 78 -14.14 -17.89 -26.97
C LYS A 78 -15.01 -16.73 -26.52
N PHE A 79 -15.35 -16.65 -25.23
CA PHE A 79 -16.07 -15.52 -24.66
C PHE A 79 -15.26 -14.23 -24.81
N ALA A 80 -13.97 -14.26 -24.48
CA ALA A 80 -13.11 -13.09 -24.52
C ALA A 80 -12.91 -12.59 -25.96
N GLU A 81 -12.62 -13.48 -26.91
CA GLU A 81 -12.45 -13.15 -28.33
C GLU A 81 -13.71 -12.61 -28.99
N LYS A 82 -14.90 -13.07 -28.53
CA LYS A 82 -16.19 -12.60 -29.04
C LYS A 82 -16.57 -11.23 -28.50
N ASN A 83 -16.27 -10.94 -27.23
CA ASN A 83 -16.82 -9.77 -26.52
C ASN A 83 -15.81 -8.63 -26.34
N PHE A 84 -14.51 -8.90 -26.30
CA PHE A 84 -13.49 -7.87 -26.20
C PHE A 84 -12.86 -7.59 -27.57
N GLY A 85 -12.70 -6.30 -27.88
CA GLY A 85 -12.05 -5.88 -29.13
C GLY A 85 -10.57 -6.29 -29.17
N LYS A 86 -10.00 -6.39 -30.37
CA LYS A 86 -8.56 -6.69 -30.58
C LYS A 86 -7.71 -5.43 -30.77
N GLU A 87 -8.34 -4.27 -30.84
CA GLU A 87 -7.67 -3.00 -31.08
C GLU A 87 -6.74 -2.64 -29.91
N LYS A 88 -5.48 -2.37 -30.25
CA LYS A 88 -4.47 -1.90 -29.30
C LYS A 88 -4.37 -0.40 -29.40
N GLY A 89 -4.42 0.27 -28.25
CA GLY A 89 -4.22 1.71 -28.15
C GLY A 89 -2.83 2.06 -27.62
N ASN A 90 -2.49 3.34 -27.74
CA ASN A 90 -1.27 3.87 -27.12
C ASN A 90 -1.54 4.24 -25.66
N ILE A 91 -0.96 3.49 -24.73
CA ILE A 91 -1.05 3.77 -23.30
C ILE A 91 0.16 4.57 -22.88
N SER A 92 -0.09 5.81 -22.46
CA SER A 92 0.98 6.69 -21.98
C SER A 92 1.53 6.14 -20.66
N LYS A 93 2.86 5.97 -20.61
CA LYS A 93 3.56 5.67 -19.36
C LYS A 93 3.51 6.87 -18.42
N LEU A 94 3.19 6.61 -17.16
CA LEU A 94 3.22 7.65 -16.13
C LEU A 94 4.68 7.95 -15.77
N LYS A 95 5.01 9.24 -15.66
CA LYS A 95 6.28 9.67 -15.07
C LYS A 95 6.07 9.80 -13.57
N ILE A 96 6.83 9.01 -12.81
CA ILE A 96 6.74 8.99 -11.35
C ILE A 96 7.99 9.68 -10.80
N GLY A 97 7.79 10.79 -10.10
CA GLY A 97 8.84 11.45 -9.34
C GLY A 97 8.72 11.10 -7.86
N LEU A 98 9.85 10.77 -7.23
CA LEU A 98 9.92 10.52 -5.79
C LEU A 98 10.15 11.84 -5.05
N LYS A 99 9.51 11.98 -3.89
CA LYS A 99 9.83 13.00 -2.91
C LYS A 99 9.65 12.47 -1.49
N ASN A 100 10.03 13.29 -0.52
CA ASN A 100 9.76 13.05 0.89
C ASN A 100 9.32 14.35 1.55
N GLU A 101 8.22 14.30 2.28
CA GLU A 101 7.65 15.48 2.93
C GLU A 101 7.18 15.14 4.34
N SER A 102 7.27 16.10 5.25
CA SER A 102 6.80 15.98 6.62
C SER A 102 5.89 17.14 6.97
N LYS A 103 4.68 16.86 7.46
CA LYS A 103 3.71 17.89 7.87
C LYS A 103 2.86 17.45 9.05
N ILE A 104 2.54 18.40 9.93
CA ILE A 104 1.50 18.28 10.94
C ILE A 104 0.38 19.26 10.57
N GLU A 105 -0.82 18.75 10.38
CA GLU A 105 -2.03 19.54 10.13
C GLU A 105 -2.89 19.57 11.39
N LYS A 106 -3.35 20.77 11.80
CA LYS A 106 -4.29 20.95 12.90
C LYS A 106 -5.71 21.10 12.34
N ARG A 107 -6.69 20.39 12.90
CA ARG A 107 -8.09 20.45 12.47
C ARG A 107 -9.05 20.46 13.66
N LYS A 108 -10.08 21.31 13.60
CA LYS A 108 -11.17 21.34 14.58
C LYS A 108 -12.15 20.19 14.35
N GLY A 109 -12.79 19.71 15.41
CA GLY A 109 -13.83 18.67 15.33
C GLY A 109 -13.29 17.24 15.14
N ILE A 110 -12.03 16.98 15.54
CA ILE A 110 -11.49 15.64 15.64
C ILE A 110 -10.97 15.41 17.06
N ASP A 111 -11.21 14.22 17.61
CA ASP A 111 -10.87 13.90 19.01
C ASP A 111 -9.47 13.28 19.15
N GLN A 112 -9.05 12.53 18.14
CA GLN A 112 -7.79 11.79 18.13
C GLN A 112 -6.84 12.28 17.04
N ALA A 113 -5.55 12.22 17.34
CA ALA A 113 -4.51 12.41 16.36
C ALA A 113 -4.31 11.14 15.52
N ASN A 114 -4.12 11.33 14.23
CA ASN A 114 -3.92 10.27 13.26
C ASN A 114 -2.61 10.55 12.53
N MET A 115 -1.64 9.65 12.59
CA MET A 115 -0.35 9.82 11.91
C MET A 115 -0.01 8.65 11.02
N VAL A 116 0.74 8.96 9.95
CA VAL A 116 1.28 8.00 9.01
C VAL A 116 2.77 8.29 8.83
N PHE A 117 3.59 7.28 9.08
CA PHE A 117 5.01 7.26 8.73
C PHE A 117 5.17 6.36 7.51
N ALA A 118 5.71 6.88 6.41
CA ALA A 118 5.85 6.11 5.17
C ALA A 118 7.23 6.27 4.54
N TYR A 119 7.66 5.25 3.81
CA TYR A 119 8.98 5.23 3.17
C TYR A 119 8.92 4.46 1.86
N HIS A 120 9.72 4.92 0.89
CA HIS A 120 9.86 4.25 -0.39
C HIS A 120 10.48 2.86 -0.21
N GLY A 121 10.06 1.93 -1.07
CA GLY A 121 10.58 0.56 -1.09
C GLY A 121 11.01 0.13 -2.50
N PRO A 122 11.62 -1.06 -2.61
CA PRO A 122 11.86 -1.71 -3.90
C PRO A 122 10.53 -2.02 -4.62
N LEU A 123 10.54 -1.85 -5.94
CA LEU A 123 9.43 -2.15 -6.84
C LEU A 123 9.18 -3.65 -6.92
N ALA A 124 8.01 -4.06 -7.42
CA ALA A 124 7.64 -5.49 -7.51
C ALA A 124 8.62 -6.33 -8.34
N ASN A 125 9.24 -5.75 -9.36
CA ASN A 125 10.23 -6.43 -10.22
C ASN A 125 11.64 -6.54 -9.61
N ASP A 126 11.87 -5.96 -8.43
CA ASP A 126 13.08 -6.16 -7.63
C ASP A 126 12.78 -7.19 -6.54
N ARG A 127 13.56 -8.29 -6.49
CA ARG A 127 13.40 -9.35 -5.46
C ARG A 127 13.47 -8.81 -4.02
N LYS A 128 14.08 -7.65 -3.78
CA LYS A 128 14.06 -6.99 -2.46
C LYS A 128 12.64 -6.58 -2.01
N CYS A 129 11.63 -6.58 -2.89
CA CYS A 129 10.22 -6.33 -2.54
C CYS A 129 9.69 -7.28 -1.47
N TYR A 130 10.08 -8.56 -1.52
CA TYR A 130 9.74 -9.57 -0.53
C TYR A 130 10.36 -9.26 0.83
N ALA A 131 11.61 -8.77 0.86
CA ALA A 131 12.25 -8.29 2.08
C ALA A 131 11.54 -7.04 2.64
N ALA A 132 11.04 -6.15 1.77
CA ALA A 132 10.27 -4.98 2.20
C ALA A 132 8.92 -5.37 2.83
N ARG A 133 8.22 -6.38 2.28
CA ARG A 133 6.98 -6.95 2.85
C ARG A 133 7.24 -7.58 4.23
N LEU A 134 8.32 -8.36 4.36
CA LEU A 134 8.73 -8.94 5.64
C LEU A 134 9.07 -7.86 6.67
N LEU A 135 9.82 -6.83 6.27
CA LEU A 135 10.14 -5.71 7.15
C LEU A 135 8.87 -5.01 7.66
N ASN A 136 7.92 -4.71 6.77
CA ASN A 136 6.67 -4.06 7.20
C ASN A 136 5.82 -4.97 8.09
N THR A 137 5.81 -6.28 7.82
CA THR A 137 5.12 -7.28 8.68
C THR A 137 5.74 -7.34 10.07
N LEU A 138 7.08 -7.40 10.15
CA LEU A 138 7.82 -7.36 11.42
C LEU A 138 7.52 -6.08 12.22
N MET A 139 7.48 -4.93 11.54
CA MET A 139 7.30 -3.64 12.19
C MET A 139 5.84 -3.44 12.64
N ALA A 140 4.87 -3.67 11.76
CA ALA A 140 3.46 -3.26 11.98
C ALA A 140 2.41 -4.26 11.45
N GLY A 141 2.78 -5.52 11.19
CA GLY A 141 1.91 -6.54 10.56
C GLY A 141 0.91 -7.26 11.48
N GLY A 142 0.70 -6.80 12.71
CA GLY A 142 -0.26 -7.42 13.63
C GLY A 142 0.08 -7.20 15.10
N MET A 143 -0.61 -7.91 15.99
CA MET A 143 -0.43 -7.75 17.44
C MET A 143 0.95 -8.20 17.94
N SER A 144 1.59 -9.12 17.23
CA SER A 144 2.95 -9.61 17.51
C SER A 144 4.05 -8.73 16.92
N SER A 145 3.72 -7.65 16.21
CA SER A 145 4.71 -6.81 15.55
C SER A 145 5.40 -5.86 16.55
N ARG A 146 6.64 -5.48 16.26
CA ARG A 146 7.45 -4.65 17.17
C ARG A 146 6.78 -3.35 17.58
N LEU A 147 6.18 -2.64 16.62
CA LEU A 147 5.54 -1.35 16.89
C LEU A 147 4.22 -1.51 17.64
N PHE A 148 3.49 -2.60 17.43
CA PHE A 148 2.31 -2.87 18.25
C PHE A 148 2.72 -3.12 19.70
N GLU A 149 3.73 -3.97 19.93
CA GLU A 149 4.25 -4.24 21.28
C GLU A 149 4.82 -2.98 21.95
N GLU A 150 5.70 -2.23 21.28
CA GLU A 150 6.39 -1.09 21.90
C GLU A 150 5.48 0.12 22.12
N ILE A 151 4.55 0.41 21.20
CA ILE A 151 3.69 1.59 21.26
C ILE A 151 2.43 1.30 22.08
N ARG A 152 1.74 0.20 21.78
CA ARG A 152 0.43 -0.10 22.37
C ARG A 152 0.58 -0.89 23.67
N GLU A 153 1.23 -2.05 23.65
CA GLU A 153 1.27 -2.95 24.83
C GLU A 153 2.15 -2.40 25.96
N LYS A 154 3.40 -2.00 25.66
CA LYS A 154 4.35 -1.58 26.70
C LYS A 154 4.13 -0.17 27.22
N ARG A 155 3.64 0.74 26.37
CA ARG A 155 3.61 2.18 26.67
C ARG A 155 2.22 2.81 26.62
N ASN A 156 1.21 2.09 26.16
CA ASN A 156 -0.17 2.57 26.06
C ASN A 156 -0.30 3.93 25.36
N LEU A 157 0.51 4.18 24.30
CA LEU A 157 0.56 5.49 23.63
C LEU A 157 -0.46 5.62 22.50
N ALA A 158 -0.89 4.50 21.93
CA ALA A 158 -1.77 4.48 20.77
C ALA A 158 -2.87 3.41 20.90
N TYR A 159 -4.01 3.70 20.27
CA TYR A 159 -5.15 2.78 20.20
C TYR A 159 -5.05 1.82 19.02
N ALA A 160 -4.41 2.28 17.94
CA ALA A 160 -4.23 1.51 16.72
C ALA A 160 -2.83 1.71 16.15
N VAL A 161 -2.20 0.61 15.74
CA VAL A 161 -0.97 0.57 14.96
C VAL A 161 -1.21 -0.41 13.82
N LYS A 162 -1.02 0.02 12.57
CA LYS A 162 -1.23 -0.82 11.38
C LYS A 162 -0.17 -0.54 10.33
N GLY A 163 0.39 -1.60 9.77
CA GLY A 163 1.32 -1.54 8.64
C GLY A 163 0.62 -1.86 7.32
N GLU A 164 1.04 -1.21 6.24
CA GLU A 164 0.58 -1.52 4.89
C GLU A 164 1.73 -1.40 3.87
N SER A 165 1.72 -2.27 2.87
CA SER A 165 2.69 -2.31 1.78
C SER A 165 1.97 -2.10 0.45
N ASN A 166 2.28 -1.00 -0.22
CA ASN A 166 1.79 -0.70 -1.58
C ASN A 166 2.97 -0.86 -2.53
N ILE A 167 3.08 -2.04 -3.16
CA ILE A 167 4.22 -2.40 -4.01
C ILE A 167 3.68 -2.91 -5.34
N ASN A 168 4.11 -2.28 -6.44
CA ASN A 168 3.86 -2.71 -7.81
C ASN A 168 5.08 -2.39 -8.69
N LYS A 169 5.01 -2.68 -9.99
CA LYS A 169 6.11 -2.44 -10.94
C LYS A 169 6.42 -0.96 -11.24
N GLU A 170 5.51 -0.05 -10.93
CA GLU A 170 5.66 1.39 -11.24
C GLU A 170 6.07 2.21 -10.01
N PHE A 171 5.53 1.90 -8.83
CA PHE A 171 5.88 2.53 -7.55
C PHE A 171 5.80 1.54 -6.38
N ALA A 172 6.53 1.86 -5.31
CA ALA A 172 6.50 1.08 -4.09
C ALA A 172 6.76 1.93 -2.84
N TYR A 173 5.93 1.74 -1.82
CA TYR A 173 6.12 2.30 -0.48
C TYR A 173 5.51 1.40 0.59
N ASN A 174 6.02 1.54 1.81
CA ASN A 174 5.43 0.97 3.01
C ASN A 174 5.02 2.11 3.93
N LEU A 175 4.02 1.86 4.77
CA LEU A 175 3.55 2.83 5.75
C LEU A 175 3.20 2.16 7.07
N VAL A 176 3.30 2.94 8.13
CA VAL A 176 2.78 2.65 9.47
C VAL A 176 1.80 3.75 9.84
N TYR A 177 0.54 3.37 10.00
CA TYR A 177 -0.51 4.21 10.57
C TYR A 177 -0.57 4.04 12.09
N VAL A 178 -0.73 5.16 12.80
CA VAL A 178 -0.94 5.17 14.26
C VAL A 178 -2.07 6.15 14.63
N GLY A 179 -3.05 5.64 15.38
CA GLY A 179 -4.12 6.44 16.01
C GLY A 179 -3.81 6.68 17.49
N THR A 180 -3.70 7.94 17.92
CA THR A 180 -3.08 8.36 19.19
C THR A 180 -3.62 9.72 19.68
N THR A 181 -3.12 10.22 20.81
CA THR A 181 -3.29 11.63 21.21
C THR A 181 -2.21 12.53 20.60
N LYS A 182 -2.49 13.84 20.51
CA LYS A 182 -1.60 14.86 19.93
C LYS A 182 -0.23 14.92 20.62
N GLU A 183 -0.20 14.74 21.94
CA GLU A 183 0.99 14.87 22.78
C GLU A 183 1.99 13.73 22.52
N ASN A 184 1.50 12.58 22.05
CA ASN A 184 2.31 11.40 21.83
C ASN A 184 2.98 11.35 20.44
N ILE A 185 2.62 12.25 19.51
CA ILE A 185 3.03 12.17 18.10
C ILE A 185 4.56 12.12 17.94
N GLU A 186 5.29 13.06 18.54
CA GLU A 186 6.75 13.10 18.44
C GLU A 186 7.42 11.93 19.17
N LYS A 187 6.84 11.47 20.28
CA LYS A 187 7.33 10.32 21.03
C LYS A 187 7.19 9.04 20.21
N ILE A 188 6.04 8.84 19.58
CA ILE A 188 5.76 7.68 18.72
C ILE A 188 6.67 7.70 17.49
N LYS A 189 6.85 8.85 16.84
CA LYS A 189 7.78 8.98 15.70
C LYS A 189 9.20 8.54 16.07
N LYS A 190 9.70 8.93 17.24
CA LYS A 190 11.01 8.49 17.76
C LYS A 190 11.05 6.99 18.03
N ILE A 191 9.98 6.40 18.56
CA ILE A 191 9.87 4.95 18.77
C ILE A 191 9.95 4.21 17.43
N ILE A 192 9.21 4.66 16.41
CA ILE A 192 9.23 4.06 15.07
C ILE A 192 10.66 4.03 14.51
N LEU A 193 11.33 5.17 14.51
CA LEU A 193 12.72 5.27 14.02
C LEU A 193 13.68 4.40 14.83
N GLY A 194 13.55 4.39 16.16
CA GLY A 194 14.35 3.56 17.05
C GLY A 194 14.18 2.06 16.79
N GLU A 195 12.95 1.60 16.51
CA GLU A 195 12.72 0.19 16.16
C GLU A 195 13.30 -0.17 14.79
N PHE A 196 13.24 0.71 13.80
CA PHE A 196 13.95 0.49 12.52
C PHE A 196 15.47 0.35 12.73
N GLU A 197 16.07 1.20 13.57
CA GLU A 197 17.49 1.09 13.91
C GLU A 197 17.83 -0.22 14.63
N LYS A 198 16.99 -0.65 15.57
CA LYS A 198 17.16 -1.95 16.24
C LYS A 198 17.05 -3.10 15.26
N VAL A 199 16.09 -3.09 14.33
CA VAL A 199 16.01 -4.13 13.29
C VAL A 199 17.30 -4.16 12.46
N ALA A 200 17.79 -3.00 12.02
CA ALA A 200 19.01 -2.90 11.22
C ALA A 200 20.26 -3.48 11.92
N LYS A 201 20.33 -3.43 13.25
CA LYS A 201 21.47 -3.89 14.06
C LYS A 201 21.26 -5.31 14.60
N GLU A 202 20.11 -5.55 15.22
CA GLU A 202 19.85 -6.62 16.18
C GLU A 202 18.89 -7.70 15.67
N LEU A 203 18.25 -7.55 14.50
CA LEU A 203 17.37 -8.60 13.96
C LEU A 203 18.10 -9.96 13.92
N THR A 204 17.40 -11.00 14.36
CA THR A 204 17.93 -12.37 14.45
C THR A 204 17.29 -13.29 13.42
N GLU A 205 17.97 -14.40 13.07
CA GLU A 205 17.40 -15.42 12.18
C GLU A 205 16.12 -16.05 12.76
N LYS A 206 16.06 -16.22 14.09
CA LYS A 206 14.88 -16.75 14.77
C LYS A 206 13.66 -15.85 14.56
N GLU A 207 13.82 -14.56 14.80
CA GLU A 207 12.75 -13.58 14.64
C GLU A 207 12.35 -13.42 13.17
N LEU A 208 13.31 -13.41 12.24
CA LEU A 208 13.01 -13.44 10.81
C LEU A 208 12.20 -14.69 10.42
N GLY A 209 12.59 -15.86 10.93
CA GLY A 209 11.86 -17.11 10.71
C GLY A 209 10.41 -17.02 11.16
N GLN A 210 10.15 -16.46 12.35
CA GLN A 210 8.79 -16.27 12.86
C GLN A 210 7.95 -15.36 11.96
N VAL A 211 8.51 -14.25 11.49
CA VAL A 211 7.80 -13.32 10.59
C VAL A 211 7.54 -13.93 9.22
N LYS A 212 8.47 -14.76 8.71
CA LYS A 212 8.23 -15.52 7.47
C LYS A 212 7.04 -16.47 7.62
N GLU A 213 7.01 -17.27 8.67
CA GLU A 213 5.89 -18.19 8.90
C GLU A 213 4.56 -17.44 9.09
N GLN A 214 4.57 -16.29 9.78
CA GLN A 214 3.38 -15.44 9.89
C GLN A 214 2.91 -14.95 8.51
N LEU A 215 3.80 -14.42 7.68
CA LEU A 215 3.44 -13.87 6.37
C LEU A 215 2.96 -14.97 5.41
N ILE A 216 3.63 -16.13 5.40
CA ILE A 216 3.26 -17.30 4.59
C ILE A 216 1.91 -17.86 5.06
N GLY A 217 1.72 -18.02 6.37
CA GLY A 217 0.46 -18.51 6.94
C GLY A 217 -0.72 -17.59 6.62
N ASN A 218 -0.56 -16.27 6.79
CA ASN A 218 -1.57 -15.28 6.42
C ASN A 218 -1.89 -15.32 4.91
N TYR A 219 -0.88 -15.53 4.07
CA TYR A 219 -1.07 -15.66 2.64
C TYR A 219 -1.92 -16.90 2.31
N HIS A 220 -1.56 -18.07 2.85
CA HIS A 220 -2.31 -19.32 2.61
C HIS A 220 -3.77 -19.24 3.08
N ILE A 221 -4.02 -18.68 4.27
CA ILE A 221 -5.40 -18.45 4.76
C ILE A 221 -6.15 -17.53 3.80
N GLY A 222 -5.52 -16.45 3.34
CA GLY A 222 -6.14 -15.56 2.35
C GLY A 222 -6.44 -16.26 1.03
N MET A 223 -5.63 -17.24 0.63
CA MET A 223 -5.85 -18.04 -0.57
C MET A 223 -7.00 -19.05 -0.43
N GLU A 224 -7.65 -19.21 0.72
CA GLU A 224 -8.89 -19.98 0.80
C GLU A 224 -10.06 -19.27 0.10
N ASP A 225 -9.98 -17.94 -0.04
CA ASP A 225 -10.97 -17.13 -0.76
C ASP A 225 -10.58 -16.92 -2.22
N SER A 226 -11.39 -17.48 -3.13
CA SER A 226 -11.22 -17.33 -4.58
C SER A 226 -11.15 -15.88 -5.08
N GLN A 227 -11.81 -14.94 -4.39
CA GLN A 227 -11.73 -13.52 -4.74
C GLN A 227 -10.35 -12.95 -4.40
N ILE A 228 -9.77 -13.32 -3.26
CA ILE A 228 -8.43 -12.88 -2.86
C ILE A 228 -7.39 -13.54 -3.77
N GLN A 229 -7.54 -14.83 -4.11
CA GLN A 229 -6.70 -15.51 -5.10
C GLN A 229 -6.69 -14.75 -6.44
N MET A 230 -7.88 -14.42 -6.95
CA MET A 230 -8.04 -13.70 -8.22
C MET A 230 -7.39 -12.31 -8.19
N VAL A 231 -7.57 -11.54 -7.12
CA VAL A 231 -6.95 -10.22 -6.96
C VAL A 231 -5.43 -10.32 -6.91
N ASN A 232 -4.88 -11.28 -6.16
CA ASN A 232 -3.43 -11.46 -6.06
C ASN A 232 -2.82 -11.94 -7.38
N LEU A 233 -3.43 -12.92 -8.05
CA LEU A 233 -2.98 -13.41 -9.35
C LEU A 233 -3.00 -12.28 -10.40
N LEU A 234 -4.07 -11.49 -10.43
CA LEU A 234 -4.15 -10.31 -11.28
C LEU A 234 -3.08 -9.28 -10.95
N ALA A 235 -2.78 -9.04 -9.67
CA ALA A 235 -1.71 -8.12 -9.28
C ALA A 235 -0.33 -8.58 -9.78
N PHE A 236 0.00 -9.86 -9.64
CA PHE A 236 1.25 -10.44 -10.17
C PHE A 236 1.33 -10.35 -11.70
N GLU A 237 0.23 -10.61 -12.41
CA GLU A 237 0.16 -10.43 -13.87
C GLU A 237 0.37 -8.96 -14.27
N LEU A 238 -0.28 -8.03 -13.55
CA LEU A 238 -0.10 -6.60 -13.78
C LEU A 238 1.33 -6.14 -13.48
N ASP A 239 2.01 -6.77 -12.52
CA ASP A 239 3.42 -6.52 -12.21
C ASP A 239 4.39 -7.15 -13.23
N GLY A 240 3.89 -8.07 -14.06
CA GLY A 240 4.54 -8.58 -15.27
C GLY A 240 4.84 -10.07 -15.26
N ASN A 241 4.47 -10.80 -14.20
CA ASN A 241 4.65 -12.25 -14.14
C ASN A 241 3.65 -12.92 -13.19
N ALA A 242 2.55 -13.46 -13.72
CA ALA A 242 1.60 -14.25 -12.95
C ALA A 242 2.20 -15.50 -12.27
N GLU A 243 3.29 -16.08 -12.79
CA GLU A 243 3.89 -17.29 -12.20
C GLU A 243 4.43 -17.04 -10.78
N GLU A 244 4.85 -15.80 -10.48
CA GLU A 244 5.34 -15.43 -9.15
C GLU A 244 4.28 -15.57 -8.06
N PHE A 245 3.00 -15.56 -8.42
CA PHE A 245 1.91 -15.88 -7.50
C PHE A 245 2.12 -17.25 -6.84
N TYR A 246 2.49 -18.27 -7.61
CA TYR A 246 2.69 -19.63 -7.11
C TYR A 246 4.02 -19.81 -6.39
N GLU A 247 5.00 -18.95 -6.67
CA GLU A 247 6.33 -18.98 -6.06
C GLU A 247 6.43 -18.08 -4.81
N PHE A 248 5.34 -17.44 -4.37
CA PHE A 248 5.34 -16.47 -3.27
C PHE A 248 6.02 -17.02 -1.99
N GLU A 249 5.64 -18.23 -1.55
CA GLU A 249 6.21 -18.84 -0.36
C GLU A 249 7.72 -19.05 -0.51
N LYS A 250 8.15 -19.62 -1.63
CA LYS A 250 9.57 -19.84 -1.91
C LYS A 250 10.35 -18.53 -1.92
N ASN A 251 9.82 -17.50 -2.57
CA ASN A 251 10.43 -16.17 -2.63
C ASN A 251 10.59 -15.56 -1.23
N ILE A 252 9.59 -15.71 -0.35
CA ILE A 252 9.69 -15.29 1.06
C ILE A 252 10.75 -16.11 1.81
N ARG A 253 10.80 -17.43 1.61
CA ARG A 253 11.77 -18.31 2.27
C ARG A 253 13.21 -17.99 1.87
N GLU A 254 13.46 -17.59 0.63
CA GLU A 254 14.79 -17.24 0.10
C GLU A 254 15.37 -15.94 0.69
N ILE A 255 14.55 -15.06 1.27
CA ILE A 255 15.02 -13.78 1.83
C ILE A 255 15.99 -13.98 2.98
N LYS A 256 17.13 -13.29 2.94
CA LYS A 256 18.18 -13.41 3.95
C LYS A 256 18.05 -12.31 5.00
N LEU A 257 18.56 -12.57 6.19
CA LEU A 257 18.62 -11.60 7.28
C LEU A 257 19.21 -10.25 6.87
N LYS A 258 20.28 -10.28 6.08
CA LYS A 258 20.95 -9.07 5.59
C LYS A 258 20.03 -8.19 4.73
N ASP A 259 19.11 -8.78 3.97
CA ASP A 259 18.26 -8.03 3.04
C ASP A 259 17.25 -7.18 3.83
N VAL A 260 16.67 -7.76 4.89
CA VAL A 260 15.77 -7.06 5.81
C VAL A 260 16.53 -6.01 6.64
N LYS A 261 17.73 -6.34 7.15
CA LYS A 261 18.57 -5.40 7.90
C LYS A 261 19.01 -4.20 7.06
N GLU A 262 19.29 -4.40 5.77
CA GLU A 262 19.67 -3.33 4.86
C GLU A 262 18.49 -2.37 4.62
N LEU A 263 17.30 -2.91 4.35
CA LEU A 263 16.08 -2.12 4.16
C LEU A 263 15.63 -1.37 5.42
N ALA A 264 15.93 -1.91 6.61
CA ALA A 264 15.61 -1.26 7.87
C ALA A 264 16.43 0.03 8.13
N LYS A 265 17.50 0.28 7.36
CA LYS A 265 18.30 1.51 7.44
C LYS A 265 17.59 2.67 6.72
N ILE A 266 16.46 3.11 7.28
CA ILE A 266 15.65 4.20 6.73
C ILE A 266 16.43 5.52 6.77
N LYS A 267 16.78 6.05 5.60
CA LYS A 267 17.43 7.37 5.46
C LYS A 267 16.42 8.48 5.20
N ASN A 268 15.43 8.20 4.35
CA ASN A 268 14.40 9.14 3.93
C ASN A 268 13.03 8.54 4.22
N TYR A 269 12.11 9.38 4.70
CA TYR A 269 10.73 9.01 4.97
C TYR A 269 9.82 10.23 4.79
N SER A 270 8.55 9.95 4.55
CA SER A 270 7.47 10.91 4.59
C SER A 270 6.67 10.74 5.87
N PHE A 271 6.16 11.85 6.41
CA PHE A 271 5.43 11.85 7.66
C PHE A 271 4.23 12.79 7.58
N PHE A 272 3.04 12.29 7.88
CA PHE A 272 1.87 13.13 7.99
C PHE A 272 1.15 12.87 9.30
N ALA A 273 0.82 13.92 10.04
CA ALA A 273 -0.04 13.81 11.20
C ALA A 273 -1.18 14.83 11.13
N LEU A 274 -2.40 14.36 11.30
CA LEU A 274 -3.59 15.17 11.52
C LEU A 274 -3.89 15.17 13.02
N VAL A 275 -3.87 16.35 13.64
CA VAL A 275 -4.03 16.50 15.10
C VAL A 275 -5.21 17.43 15.45
N PRO A 276 -5.89 17.21 16.59
CA PRO A 276 -6.91 18.13 17.08
C PRO A 276 -6.39 19.57 17.21
N ALA A 277 -7.17 20.53 16.71
CA ALA A 277 -7.01 21.94 16.99
C ALA A 277 -7.85 22.33 18.21
N GLU A 278 -7.34 23.28 18.99
CA GLU A 278 -8.08 23.98 20.05
C GLU A 278 -9.23 24.82 19.48
#